data_AF-A0A914NUL5-F1
#
_entry.id   AF-A0A914NUL5-F1
#
_cell.length_a   1.000
_cell.length_b   1.000
_cell.length_c   1.000
_cell.angle_alpha   90.00
_cell.angle_beta   90.00
_cell.angle_gamma   90.00
#
_symmetry.space_group_name_H-M   'P 1'
#
loop_
_entity.id
_entity.type
_entity.pdbx_description
1 polymer ?
#
loop_
_entity_poly.entity_id
_entity_poly.type
_entity_poly.pdbx_seq_one_letter_code
_entity_poly.pdbx_strand_id
1 'polypeptide(L)'
;GEFRKFKYTSSEPGYCGIVRIVKDENVPDAKVVLDYFIILKLRLHALIQWRIQRNPIIGDKFASRHGQKGINSFLWPPESMPFSEFGMVPDILFNPHGFPSRMTIGMMIESMAGKAAATHGDTFDASPFVF
;
A
#
# COMPACT_ATOMS: atom_id res chain seq x y z
N GLY A 1 -5.50 19.37 -31.90
CA GLY A 1 -5.97 18.03 -32.28
C GLY A 1 -7.21 17.70 -31.50
N GLU A 2 -8.24 17.15 -32.14
CA GLU A 2 -9.42 16.62 -31.45
C GLU A 2 -9.01 15.48 -30.51
N PHE A 3 -9.41 15.56 -29.24
CA PHE A 3 -9.21 14.47 -28.29
C PHE A 3 -10.56 13.83 -27.97
N ARG A 4 -10.62 12.49 -28.10
CA ARG A 4 -11.79 11.71 -27.69
C ARG A 4 -11.66 11.38 -26.20
N LYS A 5 -12.58 11.91 -25.38
CA LYS A 5 -12.70 11.52 -23.97
C LYS A 5 -13.45 10.20 -23.87
N PHE A 6 -12.76 9.15 -23.45
CA PHE A 6 -13.40 7.89 -23.04
C PHE A 6 -13.56 7.90 -21.52
N LYS A 7 -14.79 7.95 -21.03
CA LYS A 7 -15.10 7.71 -19.61
C LYS A 7 -15.32 6.21 -19.42
N TYR A 8 -14.41 5.54 -18.73
CA TYR A 8 -14.62 4.17 -18.27
C TYR A 8 -15.45 4.15 -16.98
N THR A 9 -16.31 3.16 -16.84
CA THR A 9 -17.29 3.00 -15.74
C THR A 9 -16.66 2.92 -14.35
N SER A 10 -15.37 2.56 -14.25
CA SER A 10 -14.59 2.47 -13.00
C SER A 10 -13.44 3.49 -12.94
N SER A 11 -13.64 4.69 -13.50
CA SER A 11 -12.61 5.73 -13.50
C SER A 11 -12.44 6.34 -12.12
N GLU A 12 -11.45 5.86 -11.37
CA GLU A 12 -10.96 6.52 -10.17
C GLU A 12 -9.95 7.61 -10.53
N PRO A 13 -9.88 8.72 -9.77
CA PRO A 13 -8.87 9.76 -9.99
C PRO A 13 -7.47 9.18 -9.75
N GLY A 14 -6.67 9.13 -10.80
CA GLY A 14 -5.26 8.75 -10.76
C GLY A 14 -4.37 9.96 -11.04
N TYR A 15 -3.25 10.05 -10.33
CA TYR A 15 -2.22 11.04 -10.60
C TYR A 15 -1.31 10.53 -11.71
N CYS A 16 -1.13 11.34 -12.76
CA CYS A 16 -0.12 11.06 -13.78
C CYS A 16 1.26 11.23 -13.14
N GLY A 17 2.01 10.14 -13.06
CA GLY A 17 3.37 10.12 -12.56
C GLY A 17 4.35 10.42 -13.70
N ILE A 18 5.30 9.51 -13.88
CA ILE A 18 6.37 9.69 -14.87
C ILE A 18 5.86 9.28 -16.25
N VAL A 19 6.11 10.14 -17.24
CA VAL A 19 5.95 9.85 -18.67
C VAL A 19 7.35 9.66 -19.26
N ARG A 20 7.62 8.49 -19.84
CA ARG A 20 8.89 8.21 -20.54
C ARG A 20 8.62 7.95 -22.01
N ILE A 21 9.35 8.64 -22.88
CA ILE A 21 9.41 8.28 -24.29
C ILE A 21 10.41 7.14 -24.40
N VAL A 22 9.95 6.00 -24.94
CA VAL A 22 10.79 4.85 -25.21
C VAL A 22 11.31 5.00 -26.63
N LYS A 23 12.62 5.27 -26.75
CA LYS A 23 13.31 5.30 -28.05
C LYS A 23 13.54 3.86 -28.50
N ASP A 24 13.17 3.55 -29.73
CA ASP A 24 13.54 2.27 -30.36
C ASP A 24 15.04 2.32 -30.67
N GLU A 25 15.78 1.27 -30.29
CA GLU A 25 17.26 1.19 -30.45
C GLU A 25 17.69 1.29 -31.92
N ASN A 26 16.77 1.02 -32.86
CA ASN A 26 17.03 1.10 -34.30
C ASN A 26 16.96 2.52 -34.88
N VAL A 27 16.73 3.57 -34.07
CA VAL A 27 16.54 4.95 -34.55
C VAL A 27 17.75 5.84 -34.22
N PRO A 28 18.48 6.36 -35.24
CA PRO A 28 19.62 7.26 -35.03
C PRO A 28 19.20 8.60 -34.40
N ASP A 29 20.16 9.41 -33.94
CA ASP A 29 19.89 10.57 -33.08
C ASP A 29 18.97 11.66 -33.67
N ALA A 30 18.17 12.22 -32.76
CA ALA A 30 16.88 12.90 -32.98
C ALA A 30 16.86 14.11 -33.92
N LYS A 31 18.01 14.61 -34.37
CA LYS A 31 18.08 15.81 -35.24
C LYS A 31 17.78 15.49 -36.72
N VAL A 32 18.03 14.25 -37.16
CA VAL A 32 17.75 13.79 -38.55
C VAL A 32 16.36 13.11 -38.66
N VAL A 33 15.75 12.78 -37.52
CA VAL A 33 14.58 11.90 -37.43
C VAL A 33 13.27 12.62 -37.76
N LEU A 34 13.19 13.95 -37.60
CA LEU A 34 11.93 14.68 -37.83
C LEU A 34 11.43 14.54 -39.29
N ASP A 35 12.35 14.55 -40.26
CA ASP A 35 12.04 14.38 -41.68
C ASP A 35 11.75 12.91 -42.04
N TYR A 36 12.48 11.95 -41.44
CA TYR A 36 12.26 10.52 -41.67
C TYR A 36 11.01 9.96 -40.97
N PHE A 37 10.55 10.57 -39.88
CA PHE A 37 9.39 10.11 -39.13
C PHE A 37 8.10 10.23 -39.96
N ILE A 38 7.99 11.27 -40.78
CA ILE A 38 6.87 11.50 -41.70
C ILE A 38 6.91 10.48 -42.86
N ILE A 39 8.11 10.08 -43.31
CA ILE A 39 8.32 9.23 -44.49
C ILE A 39 8.23 7.73 -44.17
N LEU A 40 8.70 7.26 -43.00
CA LEU A 40 8.84 5.82 -42.68
C LEU A 40 7.78 5.26 -41.71
N LYS A 41 6.82 6.04 -41.20
CA LYS A 41 5.82 5.58 -40.21
C LYS A 41 6.43 4.83 -39.00
N LEU A 42 7.52 5.35 -38.44
CA LEU A 42 8.13 4.76 -37.25
C LEU A 42 7.19 4.87 -36.04
N ARG A 43 7.13 3.82 -35.22
CA ARG A 43 6.28 3.77 -34.02
C ARG A 43 7.03 4.37 -32.84
N LEU A 44 6.49 5.45 -32.28
CA LEU A 44 6.99 6.02 -31.03
C LEU A 44 6.22 5.39 -29.86
N HIS A 45 6.95 4.83 -28.89
CA HIS A 45 6.35 4.25 -27.70
C HIS A 45 6.45 5.22 -26.53
N ALA A 46 5.38 5.36 -25.75
CA ALA A 46 5.37 6.14 -24.51
C ALA A 46 4.88 5.28 -23.35
N LEU A 47 5.60 5.31 -22.25
CA LEU A 47 5.27 4.61 -21.01
C LEU A 47 4.77 5.65 -20.01
N ILE A 48 3.52 5.52 -19.58
CA ILE A 48 2.86 6.45 -18.67
C ILE A 48 2.56 5.69 -17.38
N GLN A 49 3.17 6.12 -16.27
CA GLN A 49 2.90 5.57 -14.96
C GLN A 49 1.78 6.36 -14.27
N TRP A 50 0.79 5.66 -13.72
CA TRP A 50 -0.28 6.25 -12.92
C TRP A 50 -0.14 5.85 -11.45
N ARG A 51 -0.40 6.78 -10.53
CA ARG A 51 -0.50 6.51 -9.10
C ARG A 51 -1.95 6.69 -8.65
N ILE A 52 -2.48 5.69 -7.97
CA ILE A 52 -3.82 5.72 -7.37
C ILE A 52 -3.64 5.53 -5.87
N GLN A 53 -4.17 6.45 -5.07
CA GLN A 53 -4.18 6.30 -3.62
C GLN A 53 -5.31 5.35 -3.22
N ARG A 54 -4.96 4.32 -2.44
CA ARG A 54 -5.91 3.32 -1.92
C ARG A 54 -5.92 3.40 -0.42
N ASN A 55 -7.01 3.90 0.14
CA ASN A 55 -7.23 3.85 1.58
C ASN A 55 -7.73 2.44 1.97
N PRO A 56 -7.50 1.99 3.21
CA PRO A 56 -8.06 0.73 3.70
C PRO A 56 -9.58 0.70 3.57
N ILE A 57 -10.10 -0.32 2.91
CA ILE A 57 -11.54 -0.54 2.78
C ILE A 57 -11.96 -1.84 3.44
N ILE A 58 -13.27 -2.00 3.64
CA ILE A 58 -13.86 -3.26 4.09
C ILE A 58 -13.57 -4.32 3.03
N GLY A 59 -13.06 -5.47 3.47
CA GLY A 59 -12.62 -6.56 2.59
C GLY A 59 -11.11 -6.63 2.36
N ASP A 60 -10.36 -5.59 2.72
CA ASP A 60 -8.89 -5.63 2.64
C ASP A 60 -8.31 -6.63 3.65
N LYS A 61 -7.20 -7.28 3.25
CA LYS A 61 -6.52 -8.29 4.06
C LYS A 61 -5.37 -7.69 4.85
N PHE A 62 -5.35 -7.99 6.13
CA PHE A 62 -4.26 -7.64 7.06
C PHE A 62 -3.72 -8.90 7.73
N ALA A 63 -2.48 -8.86 8.17
CA ALA A 63 -1.90 -9.94 8.95
C ALA A 63 -0.89 -9.40 9.97
N SER A 64 -0.85 -10.02 11.15
CA SER A 64 0.27 -9.82 12.06
C SER A 64 1.50 -10.63 11.61
N ARG A 65 2.67 -10.35 12.21
CA ARG A 65 3.89 -11.12 11.98
C ARG A 65 3.82 -12.56 12.47
N HIS A 66 2.81 -12.89 13.28
CA HIS A 66 2.59 -14.23 13.84
C HIS A 66 1.56 -15.05 13.05
N GLY A 67 1.36 -14.75 11.76
CA GLY A 67 0.48 -15.50 10.88
C GLY A 67 -1.02 -15.31 11.18
N GLN A 68 -1.40 -14.32 11.99
CA GLN A 68 -2.80 -13.98 12.23
C GLN A 68 -3.35 -13.18 11.05
N LYS A 69 -3.80 -13.90 10.02
CA LYS A 69 -4.48 -13.32 8.85
C LYS A 69 -5.92 -12.96 9.20
N GLY A 70 -6.35 -11.77 8.81
CA GLY A 70 -7.69 -11.25 9.00
C GLY A 70 -8.14 -10.38 7.82
N ILE A 71 -9.45 -10.23 7.68
CA ILE A 71 -10.07 -9.31 6.73
C ILE A 71 -10.64 -8.15 7.53
N ASN A 72 -10.45 -6.91 7.06
CA ASN A 72 -11.11 -5.75 7.61
C ASN A 72 -12.63 -5.89 7.44
N SER A 73 -13.31 -6.27 8.52
CA SER A 73 -14.74 -6.62 8.49
C SER A 73 -15.63 -5.40 8.66
N PHE A 74 -15.19 -4.43 9.47
CA PHE A 74 -15.93 -3.21 9.77
C PHE A 74 -14.96 -2.05 9.99
N LEU A 75 -15.25 -0.92 9.32
CA LEU A 75 -14.59 0.36 9.59
C LEU A 75 -15.45 1.15 10.59
N TRP A 76 -15.09 1.07 11.87
CA TRP A 76 -15.82 1.78 12.93
C TRP A 76 -15.41 3.25 13.00
N PRO A 77 -16.36 4.18 13.20
CA PRO A 77 -16.02 5.56 13.47
C PRO A 77 -15.40 5.70 14.87
N PRO A 78 -14.46 6.65 15.10
CA PRO A 78 -13.72 6.76 16.36
C PRO A 78 -14.60 6.91 17.60
N GLU A 79 -15.73 7.62 17.49
CA GLU A 79 -16.68 7.84 18.59
C GLU A 79 -17.38 6.56 19.08
N SER A 80 -17.40 5.51 18.26
CA SER A 80 -18.00 4.23 18.61
C SER A 80 -16.99 3.18 19.08
N MET A 81 -15.69 3.49 19.00
CA MET A 81 -14.63 2.61 19.47
C MET A 81 -14.47 2.72 20.98
N PRO A 82 -14.05 1.64 21.66
CA PRO A 82 -13.67 1.73 23.06
C PRO A 82 -12.45 2.63 23.22
N PHE A 83 -12.41 3.43 24.28
CA PHE A 83 -11.30 4.31 24.59
C PHE A 83 -10.77 4.07 26.01
N SER A 84 -9.49 4.34 26.23
CA SER A 84 -8.88 4.27 27.57
C SER A 84 -9.17 5.54 28.38
N GLU A 85 -8.89 5.50 29.69
CA GLU A 85 -8.97 6.68 30.57
C GLU A 85 -8.08 7.85 30.12
N PHE A 86 -7.02 7.56 29.36
CA PHE A 86 -6.13 8.55 28.74
C PHE A 86 -6.60 9.00 27.35
N GLY A 87 -7.77 8.56 26.90
CA GLY A 87 -8.34 8.88 25.59
C GLY A 87 -7.74 8.11 24.41
N MET A 88 -6.98 7.03 24.65
CA MET A 88 -6.41 6.23 23.57
C MET A 88 -7.49 5.35 22.94
N VAL A 89 -7.59 5.39 21.60
CA VAL A 89 -8.50 4.58 20.79
C VAL A 89 -7.68 3.55 20.00
N PRO A 90 -8.09 2.28 19.92
CA PRO A 90 -7.36 1.27 19.17
C PRO A 90 -7.48 1.50 17.66
N ASP A 91 -6.37 1.34 16.93
CA ASP A 91 -6.38 1.36 15.46
C ASP A 91 -7.02 0.10 14.85
N ILE A 92 -6.79 -1.06 15.49
CA ILE A 92 -7.32 -2.36 15.05
C ILE A 92 -7.79 -3.16 16.27
N LEU A 93 -9.00 -3.70 16.19
CA LEU A 93 -9.56 -4.60 17.21
C LEU A 93 -9.59 -6.04 16.68
N PHE A 94 -8.98 -6.95 17.42
CA PHE A 94 -8.97 -8.38 17.10
C PHE A 94 -9.83 -9.18 18.08
N ASN A 95 -10.48 -10.23 17.57
CA ASN A 95 -11.26 -11.14 18.41
C ASN A 95 -10.33 -11.97 19.32
N PRO A 96 -10.53 -11.99 20.64
CA PRO A 96 -9.71 -12.77 21.58
C PRO A 96 -9.70 -14.28 21.27
N HIS A 97 -10.75 -14.82 20.66
CA HIS A 97 -10.80 -16.24 20.27
C HIS A 97 -9.74 -16.66 19.24
N GLY A 98 -9.08 -15.69 18.59
CA GLY A 98 -7.96 -15.95 17.68
C GLY A 98 -6.68 -16.43 18.37
N PHE A 99 -6.52 -16.22 19.68
CA PHE A 99 -5.30 -16.58 20.40
C PHE A 99 -5.24 -18.04 20.88
N PRO A 100 -6.25 -18.58 21.60
CA PRO A 100 -6.14 -19.90 22.22
C PRO A 100 -5.98 -21.03 21.19
N SER A 101 -6.74 -20.98 20.10
CA SER A 101 -6.76 -22.01 19.06
C SER A 101 -5.48 -22.07 18.24
N ARG A 102 -4.81 -20.92 18.04
CA ARG A 102 -3.60 -20.81 17.21
C ARG A 102 -2.32 -20.82 18.03
N MET A 103 -2.42 -20.79 19.38
CA MET A 103 -1.28 -20.75 20.30
C MET A 103 -0.24 -19.67 19.95
N THR A 104 -0.72 -18.51 19.48
CA THR A 104 0.12 -17.40 18.98
C THR A 104 0.57 -16.47 20.10
N ILE A 105 1.20 -17.02 21.14
CA ILE A 105 1.61 -16.24 22.31
C ILE A 105 2.67 -15.17 21.99
N GLY A 106 3.49 -15.40 20.96
CA GLY A 106 4.47 -14.43 20.48
C GLY A 106 3.86 -13.07 20.15
N MET A 107 2.63 -13.03 19.61
CA MET A 107 1.94 -11.76 19.32
C MET A 107 1.59 -10.97 20.58
N MET A 108 1.28 -11.66 21.68
CA MET A 108 1.05 -11.00 22.97
C MET A 108 2.36 -10.44 23.50
N ILE A 109 3.45 -11.23 23.45
CA ILE A 109 4.79 -10.80 23.88
C ILE A 109 5.25 -9.59 23.05
N GLU A 110 5.08 -9.61 21.72
CA GLU A 110 5.39 -8.49 20.84
C GLU A 110 4.59 -7.24 21.21
N SER A 111 3.29 -7.38 21.51
CA SER A 111 2.43 -6.25 21.90
C SER A 111 2.85 -5.64 23.25
N MET A 112 3.21 -6.48 24.22
CA MET A 112 3.70 -6.03 25.53
C MET A 112 5.05 -5.32 25.42
N ALA A 113 6.00 -5.92 24.72
CA ALA A 113 7.31 -5.32 24.46
C ALA A 113 7.18 -4.01 23.68
N GLY A 114 6.31 -3.97 22.66
CA GLY A 114 6.02 -2.77 21.89
C GLY A 114 5.42 -1.64 22.74
N LYS A 115 4.51 -1.95 23.67
CA LYS A 115 3.96 -0.95 24.59
C LYS A 115 5.02 -0.42 25.56
N ALA A 116 5.85 -1.30 26.11
CA ALA A 116 6.97 -0.89 26.96
C ALA A 116 7.96 -0.01 26.19
N ALA A 117 8.31 -0.39 24.96
CA ALA A 117 9.22 0.33 24.08
C ALA A 117 8.72 1.74 23.78
N ALA A 118 7.45 1.86 23.37
CA ALA A 118 6.82 3.13 23.06
C ALA A 118 6.74 4.08 24.27
N THR A 119 6.69 3.53 25.49
CA THR A 119 6.60 4.33 26.73
C THR A 119 7.97 4.81 27.20
N HIS A 120 9.02 4.00 27.03
CA HIS A 120 10.38 4.32 27.50
C HIS A 120 11.27 4.96 26.42
N GLY A 121 10.87 4.86 25.14
CA GLY A 121 11.68 5.32 24.01
C GLY A 121 12.77 4.34 23.58
N ASP A 122 12.68 3.09 24.03
CA ASP A 122 13.66 2.04 23.78
C ASP A 122 13.17 1.01 22.75
N THR A 123 14.07 0.15 22.28
CA THR A 123 13.75 -1.01 21.44
C THR A 123 14.14 -2.30 22.16
N PHE A 124 13.30 -3.31 22.09
CA PHE A 124 13.60 -4.64 22.66
C PHE A 124 14.15 -5.59 21.60
N ASP A 125 15.17 -6.37 21.98
CA ASP A 125 15.63 -7.48 21.18
C ASP A 125 14.59 -8.62 21.19
N ALA A 126 14.24 -9.10 20.01
CA ALA A 126 13.30 -10.19 19.79
C ALA A 126 13.95 -11.37 19.04
N SER A 127 15.29 -11.44 19.05
CA SER A 127 16.06 -12.51 18.45
C SER A 127 15.70 -13.85 19.08
N PRO A 128 15.46 -14.90 18.27
CA PRO A 128 15.14 -16.22 18.79
C PRO A 128 16.26 -16.76 19.71
N PHE A 129 15.86 -17.37 20.83
CA PHE A 129 16.74 -18.10 21.77
C PHE A 129 17.79 -17.25 22.52
N VAL A 130 17.56 -15.95 22.66
CA VAL A 130 18.31 -15.09 23.58
C VAL A 130 17.63 -15.17 24.95
N PHE A 131 18.30 -15.80 25.92
CA PHE A 131 17.84 -15.97 27.30
C PHE A 131 18.55 -15.00 28.24
#